data_AF-A0A257JEN5-F1
#
_entry.id   AF-A0A257JEN5-F1
#
_cell.length_a   1.000
_cell.length_b   1.000
_cell.length_c   1.000
_cell.angle_alpha   90.00
_cell.angle_beta   90.00
_cell.angle_gamma   90.00
#
_symmetry.space_group_name_H-M   'P 1'
#
loop_
_entity.id
_entity.type
_entity.pdbx_description
1 polymer ?
#
loop_
_entity_poly.entity_id
_entity_poly.type
_entity_poly.pdbx_seq_one_letter_code
_entity_poly.pdbx_strand_id
1 'polypeptide(L)'
;FSMGAIVAVEMAVQAPERIGGLVLIGYNATSDLPERAAHRPVQQAEVRTGGLERVLVEELKPNYLAAANRANAPLLALLRDMGMALGPDVFVRQSQGLLPQAQLFIEPTGHMVPLEAPLALAEKLAAWLPMLTPTRPKESVR
;
A
#
# COMPACT_ATOMS: atom_id res chain seq x y z
N PHE A 1 -1.19 0.06 4.64
CA PHE A 1 -0.77 0.88 3.48
C PHE A 1 -0.55 -0.02 2.26
N SER A 2 -1.01 0.36 1.06
CA SER A 2 -0.84 -0.40 -0.19
C SER A 2 -1.18 -1.89 -0.04
N MET A 3 -0.32 -2.82 -0.46
CA MET A 3 -0.54 -4.26 -0.28
C MET A 3 -0.85 -4.65 1.17
N GLY A 4 -0.22 -3.99 2.15
CA GLY A 4 -0.53 -4.21 3.56
C GLY A 4 -1.94 -3.78 3.96
N ALA A 5 -2.57 -2.84 3.24
CA ALA A 5 -3.99 -2.51 3.44
C ALA A 5 -4.91 -3.61 2.90
N ILE A 6 -4.57 -4.23 1.75
CA ILE A 6 -5.29 -5.39 1.21
C ILE A 6 -5.24 -6.57 2.20
N VAL A 7 -4.04 -6.87 2.71
CA VAL A 7 -3.86 -7.91 3.74
C VAL A 7 -4.66 -7.60 5.00
N ALA A 8 -4.66 -6.34 5.46
CA ALA A 8 -5.39 -5.95 6.66
C ALA A 8 -6.93 -6.08 6.50
N VAL A 9 -7.46 -5.82 5.29
CA VAL A 9 -8.88 -6.08 4.99
C VAL A 9 -9.18 -7.56 5.01
N GLU A 10 -8.34 -8.40 4.39
CA GLU A 10 -8.52 -9.85 4.43
C GLU A 10 -8.48 -10.39 5.86
N MET A 11 -7.58 -9.90 6.70
CA MET A 11 -7.54 -10.22 8.13
C MET A 11 -8.83 -9.81 8.86
N ALA A 12 -9.40 -8.65 8.53
CA ALA A 12 -10.65 -8.17 9.10
C ALA A 12 -11.87 -9.00 8.64
N VAL A 13 -11.82 -9.61 7.45
CA VAL A 13 -12.84 -10.55 6.97
C VAL A 13 -12.72 -11.91 7.69
N GLN A 14 -11.50 -12.44 7.80
CA GLN A 14 -11.27 -13.77 8.39
C GLN A 14 -11.42 -13.81 9.91
N ALA A 15 -11.12 -12.70 10.60
CA ALA A 15 -11.12 -12.64 12.06
C ALA A 15 -11.36 -11.22 12.59
N PRO A 16 -12.56 -10.65 12.36
CA PRO A 16 -12.89 -9.28 12.76
C PRO A 16 -12.73 -9.03 14.25
N GLU A 17 -12.92 -10.05 15.10
CA GLU A 17 -12.78 -9.99 16.55
C GLU A 17 -11.34 -9.67 16.99
N ARG A 18 -10.34 -9.89 16.12
CA ARG A 18 -8.94 -9.57 16.39
C ARG A 18 -8.57 -8.12 16.03
N ILE A 19 -9.49 -7.36 15.43
CA ILE A 19 -9.23 -6.01 14.89
C ILE A 19 -10.03 -4.96 15.68
N GLY A 20 -9.33 -4.20 16.53
CA GLY A 20 -9.95 -3.10 17.29
C GLY A 20 -10.24 -1.84 16.46
N GLY A 21 -9.63 -1.72 15.28
CA GLY A 21 -9.83 -0.62 14.34
C GLY A 21 -8.93 -0.75 13.11
N LEU A 22 -9.34 -0.15 11.99
CA LEU A 22 -8.65 -0.29 10.70
C LEU A 22 -8.49 1.06 10.00
N VAL A 23 -7.26 1.38 9.55
CA VAL A 23 -6.98 2.52 8.67
C VAL A 23 -6.34 2.02 7.38
N LEU A 24 -6.96 2.37 6.26
CA LEU A 24 -6.53 1.99 4.92
C LEU A 24 -5.89 3.21 4.24
N ILE A 25 -4.65 3.08 3.80
CA ILE A 25 -3.87 4.18 3.19
C ILE A 25 -3.31 3.67 1.86
N GLY A 26 -3.48 4.43 0.77
CA GLY A 26 -3.03 4.01 -0.56
C GLY A 26 -3.63 2.65 -0.99
N TYR A 27 -4.89 2.42 -0.62
CA TYR A 27 -5.60 1.16 -0.84
C TYR A 27 -6.51 1.30 -2.05
N ASN A 28 -6.39 0.36 -2.99
CA ASN A 28 -7.42 0.06 -3.96
C ASN A 28 -8.18 -1.16 -3.45
N ALA A 29 -9.49 -1.04 -3.29
CA ALA A 29 -10.24 -2.23 -2.94
C ALA A 29 -10.51 -3.09 -4.17
N THR A 30 -10.33 -2.59 -5.40
CA THR A 30 -10.52 -3.38 -6.62
C THR A 30 -9.28 -4.19 -6.97
N SER A 31 -9.50 -5.33 -7.65
CA SER A 31 -8.43 -6.00 -8.37
C SER A 31 -7.77 -5.08 -9.39
N ASP A 32 -6.61 -5.52 -9.88
CA ASP A 32 -6.02 -4.92 -11.07
C ASP A 32 -7.02 -4.81 -12.23
N LEU A 33 -6.86 -3.73 -13.00
CA LEU A 33 -7.49 -3.61 -14.31
C LEU A 33 -7.08 -4.81 -15.18
N PRO A 34 -7.95 -5.34 -16.06
CA PRO A 34 -7.64 -6.50 -16.89
C PRO A 34 -6.31 -6.38 -17.65
N GLU A 35 -6.00 -5.19 -18.16
CA GLU A 35 -4.74 -4.87 -18.83
C GLU A 35 -3.51 -5.02 -17.92
N ARG A 36 -3.60 -4.60 -16.65
CA ARG A 36 -2.53 -4.71 -15.66
C ARG A 36 -2.35 -6.15 -15.22
N ALA A 37 -3.46 -6.84 -14.97
CA ALA A 37 -3.45 -8.26 -14.62
C ALA A 37 -2.81 -9.12 -15.73
N ALA A 38 -3.11 -8.83 -17.00
CA ALA A 38 -2.51 -9.51 -18.15
C ALA A 38 -1.01 -9.22 -18.32
N HIS A 39 -0.53 -8.05 -17.87
CA HIS A 39 0.87 -7.67 -17.93
C HIS A 39 1.71 -8.24 -16.77
N ARG A 40 1.09 -8.61 -15.64
CA ARG A 40 1.81 -9.17 -14.46
C ARG A 40 2.71 -10.36 -14.79
N PRO A 41 2.28 -11.39 -15.57
CA PRO A 41 3.14 -12.51 -15.90
C PRO A 41 4.40 -12.10 -16.68
N VAL A 42 4.28 -11.10 -17.56
CA VAL A 42 5.40 -10.57 -18.35
C VAL A 42 6.41 -9.88 -17.43
N GLN A 43 5.96 -8.97 -16.57
CA GLN A 43 6.82 -8.33 -15.57
C GLN A 43 7.50 -9.35 -14.67
N GLN A 44 6.76 -10.36 -14.19
CA GLN A 44 7.33 -11.39 -13.33
C GLN A 44 8.39 -12.23 -14.06
N ALA A 45 8.18 -12.57 -15.33
CA ALA A 45 9.17 -13.28 -16.13
C ALA A 45 10.45 -12.46 -16.30
N GLU A 46 10.31 -11.18 -16.60
CA GLU A 46 11.43 -10.27 -16.76
C GLU A 46 12.23 -10.07 -15.45
N VAL A 47 11.53 -9.88 -14.33
CA VAL A 47 12.16 -9.74 -13.02
C VAL A 47 12.95 -11.02 -12.66
N ARG A 48 12.41 -12.20 -12.99
CA ARG A 48 13.12 -13.48 -12.80
C ARG A 48 14.40 -13.58 -13.63
N THR A 49 14.48 -12.88 -14.75
CA THR A 49 15.68 -12.81 -15.61
C THR A 49 16.61 -11.63 -15.29
N GLY A 50 16.37 -10.92 -14.18
CA GLY A 50 17.24 -9.84 -13.71
C GLY A 50 16.79 -8.42 -14.07
N GLY A 51 15.60 -8.25 -14.66
CA GLY A 51 15.08 -6.93 -15.06
C GLY A 51 14.42 -6.12 -13.94
N LEU A 52 14.65 -6.44 -12.67
CA LEU A 52 13.97 -5.78 -11.54
C LEU A 52 14.12 -4.26 -11.55
N GLU A 53 15.34 -3.76 -11.77
CA GLU A 53 15.60 -2.32 -11.74
C GLU A 53 14.83 -1.60 -12.84
N ARG A 54 14.81 -2.15 -14.05
CA ARG A 54 14.09 -1.59 -15.20
C ARG A 54 12.59 -1.52 -14.89
N VAL A 55 12.00 -2.63 -14.44
CA VAL A 55 10.58 -2.71 -14.06
C VAL A 55 10.22 -1.68 -12.98
N LEU A 56 11.06 -1.53 -11.95
CA LEU A 56 10.86 -0.52 -10.90
C LEU A 56 10.91 0.90 -11.46
N VAL A 57 11.91 1.21 -12.29
CA VAL A 57 12.16 2.58 -12.78
C VAL A 57 11.20 3.01 -13.88
N GLU A 58 10.95 2.14 -14.86
CA GLU A 58 10.27 2.49 -16.10
C GLU A 58 8.77 2.21 -16.04
N GLU A 59 8.33 1.18 -15.33
CA GLU A 59 6.92 0.77 -15.36
C GLU A 59 6.15 1.21 -14.11
N LEU A 60 6.82 1.26 -12.95
CA LEU A 60 6.17 1.48 -11.67
C LEU A 60 6.30 2.92 -11.16
N LYS A 61 7.52 3.49 -11.14
CA LYS A 61 7.74 4.87 -10.67
C LYS A 61 6.89 5.95 -11.34
N PRO A 62 6.62 5.94 -12.65
CA PRO A 62 5.81 6.99 -13.28
C PRO A 62 4.39 7.12 -12.69
N ASN A 63 3.91 6.06 -12.05
CA ASN A 63 2.55 5.95 -11.52
C ASN A 63 2.45 6.07 -10.00
N TYR A 64 3.57 6.11 -9.26
CA TYR A 64 3.54 6.08 -7.79
C TYR A 64 3.42 7.44 -7.11
N LEU A 65 3.94 8.49 -7.76
CA LEU A 65 4.01 9.83 -7.17
C LEU A 65 2.90 10.73 -7.70
N ALA A 66 2.40 11.61 -6.85
CA ALA A 66 1.53 12.70 -7.25
C ALA A 66 2.22 13.59 -8.29
N ALA A 67 1.44 14.28 -9.12
CA ALA A 67 1.96 15.09 -10.22
C ALA A 67 3.08 16.06 -9.79
N ALA A 68 2.93 16.68 -8.62
CA ALA A 68 3.91 17.60 -8.04
C ALA A 68 5.29 16.95 -7.73
N ASN A 69 5.32 15.64 -7.50
CA ASN A 69 6.52 14.91 -7.08
C ASN A 69 7.12 14.02 -8.18
N ARG A 70 6.50 13.94 -9.37
CA ARG A 70 6.95 13.03 -10.44
C ARG A 70 8.39 13.26 -10.91
N ALA A 71 8.92 14.48 -10.76
CA ALA A 71 10.30 14.83 -11.12
C ALA A 71 11.26 14.86 -9.91
N ASN A 72 10.81 14.46 -8.72
CA ASN A 72 11.62 14.50 -7.50
C ASN A 72 12.66 13.38 -7.50
N ALA A 73 13.86 13.68 -8.01
CA ALA A 73 14.94 12.71 -8.18
C ALA A 73 15.37 12.00 -6.88
N PRO A 74 15.56 12.69 -5.74
CA PRO A 74 15.84 12.02 -4.46
C PRO A 74 14.75 11.02 -4.05
N LEU A 75 13.48 11.37 -4.23
CA LEU A 75 12.36 10.47 -3.89
C LEU A 75 12.30 9.27 -4.83
N LEU A 76 12.55 9.47 -6.13
CA LEU A 76 12.64 8.39 -7.12
C LEU A 76 13.81 7.45 -6.87
N ALA A 77 14.94 7.97 -6.36
CA ALA A 77 16.09 7.17 -5.97
C ALA A 77 15.77 6.33 -4.73
N LEU A 78 15.17 6.93 -3.70
CA LEU A 78 14.74 6.21 -2.50
C LEU A 78 13.77 5.06 -2.84
N LEU A 79 12.78 5.29 -3.71
CA LEU A 79 11.85 4.24 -4.16
C LEU A 79 12.57 3.10 -4.90
N ARG A 80 13.58 3.43 -5.72
CA ARG A 80 14.43 2.42 -6.39
C ARG A 80 15.11 1.54 -5.35
N ASP A 81 15.81 2.17 -4.42
CA ASP A 81 16.73 1.50 -3.51
C ASP A 81 15.96 0.61 -2.54
N MET A 82 14.77 1.05 -2.09
CA MET A 82 13.85 0.21 -1.32
C MET A 82 13.39 -1.02 -2.10
N GLY A 83 13.00 -0.86 -3.37
CA GLY A 83 12.56 -1.98 -4.21
C GLY A 83 13.70 -2.97 -4.50
N MET A 84 14.90 -2.45 -4.79
CA MET A 84 16.10 -3.25 -5.04
C MET A 84 16.55 -4.01 -3.78
N ALA A 85 16.43 -3.39 -2.59
CA ALA A 85 16.77 -4.02 -1.32
C ALA A 85 15.85 -5.21 -0.98
N LEU A 86 14.57 -5.17 -1.38
CA LEU A 86 13.64 -6.29 -1.23
C LEU A 86 13.93 -7.43 -2.23
N GLY A 87 14.31 -7.07 -3.45
CA GLY A 87 14.75 -8.02 -4.47
C GLY A 87 13.61 -8.71 -5.24
N PRO A 88 14.01 -9.52 -6.25
CA PRO A 88 13.09 -10.04 -7.28
C PRO A 88 12.06 -11.04 -6.72
N ASP A 89 12.45 -11.86 -5.74
CA ASP A 89 11.56 -12.87 -5.16
C ASP A 89 10.43 -12.23 -4.34
N VAL A 90 10.72 -11.12 -3.65
CA VAL A 90 9.68 -10.35 -2.95
C VAL A 90 8.75 -9.72 -3.98
N PHE A 91 9.29 -9.11 -5.04
CA PHE A 91 8.49 -8.53 -6.11
C PHE A 91 7.50 -9.53 -6.72
N VAL A 92 7.97 -10.72 -7.10
CA VAL A 92 7.13 -11.76 -7.69
C VAL A 92 6.02 -12.20 -6.75
N ARG A 93 6.34 -12.47 -5.47
CA ARG A 93 5.35 -12.89 -4.47
C ARG A 93 4.28 -11.82 -4.24
N GLN A 94 4.69 -10.56 -4.12
CA GLN A 94 3.76 -9.44 -3.95
C GLN A 94 2.89 -9.26 -5.19
N SER A 95 3.46 -9.42 -6.39
CA SER A 95 2.70 -9.32 -7.65
C SER A 95 1.63 -10.42 -7.78
N GLN A 96 1.92 -11.63 -7.29
CA GLN A 96 0.96 -12.74 -7.24
C GLN A 96 -0.13 -12.53 -6.19
N GLY A 97 0.21 -11.97 -5.03
CA GLY A 97 -0.74 -11.69 -3.95
C GLY A 97 -1.76 -10.58 -4.24
N LEU A 98 -1.62 -9.87 -5.35
CA LEU A 98 -2.52 -8.79 -5.79
C LEU A 98 -3.61 -9.25 -6.79
N LEU A 99 -3.69 -10.55 -7.08
CA LEU A 99 -4.75 -11.14 -7.90
C LEU A 99 -6.12 -11.13 -7.16
N PRO A 100 -7.26 -11.14 -7.88
CA PRO A 100 -8.53 -10.55 -7.41
C PRO A 100 -9.12 -11.20 -6.15
N GLN A 101 -9.25 -10.42 -5.08
CA GLN A 101 -10.29 -10.56 -4.03
C GLN A 101 -10.67 -9.13 -3.56
N ALA A 102 -11.95 -8.73 -3.70
CA ALA A 102 -12.64 -7.49 -3.25
C ALA A 102 -12.71 -6.24 -4.19
N GLN A 103 -13.57 -5.25 -3.84
CA GLN A 103 -13.89 -3.97 -4.56
C GLN A 103 -14.23 -2.77 -3.61
N LEU A 104 -14.18 -1.50 -4.12
CA LEU A 104 -14.60 -0.15 -3.58
C LEU A 104 -13.55 1.04 -3.53
N PHE A 105 -14.04 2.30 -3.67
CA PHE A 105 -13.39 3.60 -4.05
C PHE A 105 -12.79 4.49 -2.93
N ILE A 106 -11.72 5.31 -3.18
CA ILE A 106 -11.34 6.57 -2.45
C ILE A 106 -10.54 7.63 -3.31
N GLU A 107 -10.67 8.91 -2.92
CA GLU A 107 -10.17 10.29 -3.28
C GLU A 107 -8.68 10.60 -3.64
N PRO A 108 -8.36 11.83 -4.15
CA PRO A 108 -7.17 12.11 -4.97
C PRO A 108 -5.91 12.42 -4.14
N THR A 109 -5.14 11.39 -3.82
CA THR A 109 -3.74 11.53 -3.43
C THR A 109 -2.87 10.57 -4.22
N GLY A 110 -1.58 10.88 -4.39
CA GLY A 110 -0.62 9.94 -4.97
C GLY A 110 -0.52 8.66 -4.13
N HIS A 111 -0.04 7.57 -4.71
CA HIS A 111 -0.01 6.27 -4.02
C HIS A 111 0.90 6.29 -2.79
N MET A 112 1.93 7.13 -2.78
CA MET A 112 2.99 7.15 -1.75
C MET A 112 2.79 8.23 -0.68
N VAL A 113 1.55 8.43 -0.20
CA VAL A 113 1.22 9.39 0.88
C VAL A 113 2.19 9.36 2.08
N PRO A 114 2.68 8.20 2.59
CA PRO A 114 3.66 8.19 3.69
C PRO A 114 4.99 8.88 3.37
N LEU A 115 5.39 8.93 2.09
CA LEU A 115 6.62 9.61 1.65
C LEU A 115 6.34 11.02 1.14
N GLU A 116 5.19 11.24 0.51
CA GLU A 116 4.83 12.52 -0.11
C GLU A 116 4.27 13.54 0.91
N ALA A 117 3.62 13.06 1.96
CA ALA A 117 2.98 13.90 2.98
C ALA A 117 3.02 13.27 4.39
N PRO A 118 4.21 12.91 4.92
CA PRO A 118 4.34 12.18 6.19
C PRO A 118 3.69 12.90 7.39
N LEU A 119 3.86 14.22 7.50
CA LEU A 119 3.32 14.99 8.62
C LEU A 119 1.79 15.08 8.58
N ALA A 120 1.21 15.33 7.40
CA ALA A 120 -0.23 15.38 7.22
C ALA A 120 -0.89 14.01 7.46
N LEU A 121 -0.20 12.92 7.10
CA LEU A 121 -0.64 11.57 7.43
C LEU A 121 -0.60 11.32 8.94
N ALA A 122 0.51 11.68 9.61
CA ALA A 122 0.69 11.50 11.04
C ALA A 122 -0.37 12.26 11.86
N GLU A 123 -0.69 13.49 11.47
CA GLU A 123 -1.73 14.31 12.11
C GLU A 123 -3.10 13.61 12.08
N LYS A 124 -3.50 13.09 10.91
CA LYS A 124 -4.78 12.37 10.77
C LYS A 124 -4.81 11.09 11.60
N LEU A 125 -3.71 10.35 11.66
CA LEU A 125 -3.60 9.13 12.47
C LEU A 125 -3.67 9.45 13.98
N ALA A 126 -2.98 10.49 14.43
CA ALA A 126 -2.96 10.92 15.82
C ALA A 126 -4.34 11.39 16.30
N ALA A 127 -5.13 12.05 15.43
CA ALA A 127 -6.50 12.43 15.73
C ALA A 127 -7.45 11.23 15.84
N TRP A 128 -7.20 10.16 15.08
CA TRP A 128 -8.07 8.98 15.04
C TRP A 128 -7.81 8.00 16.19
N LEU A 129 -6.54 7.80 16.59
CA LEU A 129 -6.15 6.78 17.57
C LEU A 129 -6.91 6.83 18.91
N PRO A 130 -7.19 8.01 19.53
CA PRO A 130 -7.96 8.10 20.77
C PRO A 130 -9.43 7.63 20.65
N MET A 131 -9.98 7.54 19.44
CA MET A 131 -11.36 7.09 19.21
C MET A 131 -11.53 5.57 19.38
N LEU A 132 -10.44 4.80 19.41
CA LEU A 132 -10.46 3.34 19.51
C LEU A 132 -10.46 2.81 20.95
N THR A 133 -10.14 3.66 21.93
CA THR A 133 -10.22 3.28 23.33
C THR A 133 -11.68 3.17 23.75
N PRO A 134 -12.17 1.99 24.21
CA PRO A 134 -13.46 1.92 24.87
C PRO A 134 -13.42 2.87 26.07
N THR A 135 -14.46 3.67 26.26
CA THR A 135 -14.66 4.35 27.54
C THR A 135 -14.70 3.27 28.62
N ARG A 136 -13.68 3.20 29.49
CA ARG A 136 -13.74 2.31 30.66
C ARG A 136 -15.08 2.59 31.36
N PRO A 137 -15.88 1.56 31.70
CA PRO A 137 -16.99 1.77 32.60
C PRO A 137 -16.42 2.41 33.87
N LYS A 138 -17.02 3.50 34.33
CA LYS A 138 -16.68 4.07 35.63
C LYS A 138 -16.92 2.96 36.66
N GLU A 139 -15.86 2.45 37.28
CA GLU A 139 -16.01 1.59 38.45
C GLU A 139 -16.81 2.39 39.48
N SER A 140 -18.03 1.93 39.74
CA SER A 140 -18.83 2.42 40.85
C SER A 140 -18.13 1.94 42.11
N VAL A 141 -17.35 2.84 42.70
CA VAL A 141 -16.91 2.70 44.08
C VAL A 141 -18.18 2.59 44.93
N ARG A 142 -18.44 1.37 45.42
CA ARG A 142 -19.37 1.13 46.53
C ARG A 142 -18.59 1.16 47.83
#